data_AF-A0A318B2X2-F1
#
_entry.id   AF-A0A318B2X2-F1
#
_cell.length_a   1.000
_cell.length_b   1.000
_cell.length_c   1.000
_cell.angle_alpha   90.00
_cell.angle_beta   90.00
_cell.angle_gamma   90.00
#
_symmetry.space_group_name_H-M   'P 1'
#
loop_
_entity.id
_entity.type
_entity.pdbx_description
1 polymer ?
#
loop_
_entity_poly.entity_id
_entity_poly.type
_entity_poly.pdbx_seq_one_letter_code
_entity_poly.pdbx_strand_id
1 'polypeptide(L)'
;MAYAGPIIDAHMHLWDLDKHYYSWLQDDPLPNNPAGDMSLIAGKDYLPADYAADALPWRVQSLVHVECGLPTDKQLSETDWLEGLADAGAPIGAIVAGANLDDPNVELLLEAHAERPRVRGIRQIVNFHQNPAKTYGPSDLLLNDQWRRGFALLADHGLSFDLQLYPSQMATAAALADAHPDIPLIVNHAGMPTDRDDEGLALWRSGLADLAKRPNVSCKISGLAMVDRAWTVESLRPFVLYVIEAFGPERSMFASNFPVEKVHGSFDAFYRAYDAITADFSDAERQRLFAGTAADIYRIA
;
A
#
# COMPACT_ATOMS: atom_id res chain seq x y z
N MET A 1 23.34 -3.46 -10.49
CA MET A 1 22.42 -4.03 -9.49
C MET A 1 23.29 -4.67 -8.45
N ALA A 2 23.30 -4.11 -7.24
CA ALA A 2 24.13 -4.58 -6.14
C ALA A 2 23.35 -5.55 -5.25
N TYR A 3 22.06 -5.30 -5.00
CA TYR A 3 21.21 -6.23 -4.27
C TYR A 3 20.83 -7.46 -5.12
N ALA A 4 21.16 -8.66 -4.63
CA ALA A 4 20.80 -9.94 -5.24
C ALA A 4 20.01 -10.85 -4.28
N GLY A 5 19.56 -10.29 -3.15
CA GLY A 5 18.81 -11.00 -2.12
C GLY A 5 17.36 -11.29 -2.52
N PRO A 6 16.61 -11.98 -1.65
CA PRO A 6 15.18 -12.17 -1.84
C PRO A 6 14.43 -10.85 -1.72
N ILE A 7 13.28 -10.76 -2.39
CA ILE A 7 12.35 -9.62 -2.31
C ILE A 7 10.96 -10.13 -1.94
N ILE A 8 10.32 -9.46 -0.99
CA ILE A 8 8.87 -9.50 -0.81
C ILE A 8 8.34 -8.15 -1.25
N ASP A 9 7.57 -8.13 -2.34
CA ASP A 9 6.93 -6.89 -2.76
C ASP A 9 5.74 -6.61 -1.86
N ALA A 10 5.89 -5.66 -0.95
CA ALA A 10 4.93 -5.43 0.11
C ALA A 10 3.67 -4.68 -0.34
N HIS A 11 3.56 -4.27 -1.60
CA HIS A 11 2.37 -3.62 -2.13
C HIS A 11 2.33 -3.76 -3.64
N MET A 12 1.41 -4.59 -4.11
CA MET A 12 1.13 -4.71 -5.53
C MET A 12 -0.36 -5.05 -5.74
N HIS A 13 -0.81 -4.93 -6.98
CA HIS A 13 -2.20 -5.13 -7.39
C HIS A 13 -2.27 -6.14 -8.53
N LEU A 14 -3.26 -7.03 -8.49
CA LEU A 14 -3.64 -7.89 -9.61
C LEU A 14 -5.08 -7.59 -9.97
N TRP A 15 -5.41 -7.68 -11.25
CA TRP A 15 -6.80 -7.63 -11.70
C TRP A 15 -7.01 -8.44 -12.97
N ASP A 16 -8.21 -9.01 -13.07
CA ASP A 16 -8.74 -9.74 -14.21
C ASP A 16 -10.08 -9.07 -14.56
N LEU A 17 -10.10 -8.31 -15.65
CA LEU A 17 -11.21 -7.44 -16.03
C LEU A 17 -12.40 -8.23 -16.58
N ASP A 18 -12.21 -9.51 -16.91
CA ASP A 18 -13.30 -10.44 -17.25
C ASP A 18 -14.02 -10.96 -15.99
N LYS A 19 -13.34 -10.95 -14.83
CA LYS A 19 -13.90 -11.39 -13.54
C LYS A 19 -14.50 -10.27 -12.71
N HIS A 20 -13.88 -9.10 -12.78
CA HIS A 20 -14.13 -8.00 -11.85
C HIS A 20 -14.22 -6.68 -12.61
N TYR A 21 -15.11 -5.80 -12.13
CA TYR A 21 -15.27 -4.46 -12.69
C TYR A 21 -14.63 -3.41 -11.78
N TYR A 22 -13.59 -2.76 -12.27
CA TYR A 22 -12.92 -1.65 -11.59
C TYR A 22 -13.20 -0.35 -12.35
N SER A 23 -14.09 0.48 -11.80
CA SER A 23 -14.54 1.72 -12.47
C SER A 23 -13.38 2.63 -12.89
N TRP A 24 -12.35 2.74 -12.06
CA TRP A 24 -11.18 3.56 -12.35
C TRP A 24 -10.24 3.03 -13.45
N LEU A 25 -10.48 1.81 -13.96
CA LEU A 25 -9.78 1.19 -15.08
C LEU A 25 -10.66 0.96 -16.31
N GLN A 26 -11.98 0.91 -16.15
CA GLN A 26 -12.93 0.47 -17.19
C GLN A 26 -14.02 1.50 -17.55
N ASP A 27 -14.26 2.54 -16.74
CA ASP A 27 -15.18 3.62 -17.10
C ASP A 27 -14.66 4.40 -18.33
N ASP A 28 -15.58 4.87 -19.17
CA ASP A 28 -15.30 5.76 -20.30
C ASP A 28 -16.18 7.04 -20.22
N PRO A 29 -15.59 8.24 -20.04
CA PRO A 29 -14.17 8.51 -19.86
C PRO A 29 -13.64 8.00 -18.51
N LEU A 30 -12.34 7.69 -18.46
CA LEU A 30 -11.68 7.35 -17.20
C LEU A 30 -11.85 8.48 -16.17
N PRO A 31 -12.14 8.15 -14.90
CA PRO A 31 -12.29 9.16 -13.87
C PRO A 31 -10.93 9.83 -13.57
N ASN A 32 -11.00 11.03 -12.99
CA ASN A 32 -9.81 11.67 -12.45
C ASN A 32 -9.18 10.78 -11.36
N ASN A 33 -7.90 10.44 -11.52
CA ASN A 33 -7.15 9.67 -10.54
C ASN A 33 -6.01 10.52 -9.97
N PRO A 34 -5.95 10.74 -8.63
CA PRO A 34 -4.84 11.47 -8.01
C PRO A 34 -3.46 10.87 -8.29
N ALA A 35 -3.38 9.57 -8.61
CA ALA A 35 -2.14 8.89 -9.00
C ALA A 35 -1.63 9.26 -10.41
N GLY A 36 -2.44 9.91 -11.25
CA GLY A 36 -2.05 10.30 -12.62
C GLY A 36 -2.96 9.75 -13.72
N ASP A 37 -2.50 9.84 -14.96
CA ASP A 37 -3.23 9.29 -16.10
C ASP A 37 -3.07 7.77 -16.15
N MET A 38 -4.18 7.05 -15.98
CA MET A 38 -4.22 5.59 -15.96
C MET A 38 -4.37 4.96 -17.35
N SER A 39 -4.40 5.76 -18.43
CA SER A 39 -4.61 5.28 -19.80
C SER A 39 -3.66 4.17 -20.24
N LEU A 40 -2.43 4.14 -19.70
CA LEU A 40 -1.46 3.08 -20.00
C LEU A 40 -1.89 1.70 -19.51
N ILE A 41 -2.64 1.62 -18.41
CA ILE A 41 -3.06 0.38 -17.75
C ILE A 41 -4.57 0.12 -17.83
N ALA A 42 -5.37 1.13 -18.19
CA ALA A 42 -6.81 1.02 -18.36
C ALA A 42 -7.19 -0.02 -19.43
N GLY A 43 -8.27 -0.76 -19.17
CA GLY A 43 -8.80 -1.80 -20.06
C GLY A 43 -7.84 -2.98 -20.31
N LYS A 44 -6.84 -3.20 -19.44
CA LYS A 44 -5.88 -4.30 -19.54
C LYS A 44 -5.85 -5.10 -18.25
N ASP A 45 -5.85 -6.42 -18.39
CA ASP A 45 -5.57 -7.32 -17.27
C ASP A 45 -4.16 -7.12 -16.74
N TYR A 46 -3.97 -7.46 -15.47
CA TYR A 46 -2.66 -7.57 -14.87
C TYR A 46 -2.63 -8.79 -13.95
N LEU A 47 -2.12 -9.89 -14.51
CA LEU A 47 -2.10 -11.22 -13.90
C LEU A 47 -0.69 -11.57 -13.38
N PRO A 48 -0.53 -12.66 -12.62
CA PRO A 48 0.77 -13.05 -12.08
C PRO A 48 1.90 -13.17 -13.11
N ALA A 49 1.58 -13.54 -14.36
CA ALA A 49 2.55 -13.62 -15.44
C ALA A 49 3.05 -12.24 -15.90
N ASP A 50 2.15 -11.25 -15.96
CA ASP A 50 2.49 -9.87 -16.30
C ASP A 50 3.38 -9.25 -15.23
N TYR A 51 3.03 -9.45 -13.96
CA TYR A 51 3.86 -9.05 -12.84
C TYR A 51 5.25 -9.69 -12.90
N ALA A 52 5.32 -11.01 -13.10
CA ALA A 52 6.60 -11.71 -13.19
C ALA A 52 7.48 -11.18 -14.33
N ALA A 53 6.89 -10.79 -15.46
CA ALA A 53 7.60 -10.20 -16.58
C ALA A 53 8.14 -8.80 -16.26
N ASP A 54 7.32 -7.94 -15.64
CA ASP A 54 7.75 -6.59 -15.21
C ASP A 54 8.83 -6.65 -14.13
N ALA A 55 8.71 -7.60 -13.19
CA ALA A 55 9.62 -7.73 -12.05
C ALA A 55 11.03 -8.18 -12.42
N LEU A 56 11.28 -8.66 -13.65
CA LEU A 56 12.62 -9.04 -14.08
C LEU A 56 13.59 -7.83 -14.04
N PRO A 57 14.86 -8.04 -13.63
CA PRO A 57 15.50 -9.31 -13.27
C PRO A 57 15.48 -9.59 -11.75
N TRP A 58 14.58 -8.96 -11.00
CA TRP A 58 14.57 -9.02 -9.54
C TRP A 58 14.00 -10.33 -9.00
N ARG A 59 14.59 -10.83 -7.91
CA ARG A 59 14.21 -12.12 -7.30
C ARG A 59 13.07 -11.95 -6.30
N VAL A 60 11.89 -11.61 -6.80
CA VAL A 60 10.67 -11.55 -6.00
C VAL A 60 10.21 -12.96 -5.62
N GLN A 61 10.12 -13.22 -4.32
CA GLN A 61 9.75 -14.52 -3.75
C GLN A 61 8.32 -14.55 -3.25
N SER A 62 7.78 -13.40 -2.83
CA SER A 62 6.43 -13.30 -2.32
C SER A 62 5.82 -11.92 -2.59
N LEU A 63 4.50 -11.87 -2.64
CA LEU A 63 3.70 -10.69 -2.90
C LEU A 63 2.74 -10.44 -1.75
N VAL A 64 2.59 -9.17 -1.39
CA VAL A 64 1.46 -8.66 -0.62
C VAL A 64 0.53 -7.98 -1.62
N HIS A 65 -0.56 -8.66 -1.97
CA HIS A 65 -1.61 -8.07 -2.78
C HIS A 65 -2.41 -7.06 -1.95
N VAL A 66 -2.73 -5.91 -2.52
CA VAL A 66 -3.60 -4.90 -1.91
C VAL A 66 -4.84 -4.69 -2.78
N GLU A 67 -6.01 -4.62 -2.17
CA GLU A 67 -7.32 -4.46 -2.84
C GLU A 67 -7.33 -3.39 -3.95
N CYS A 68 -8.17 -3.59 -4.96
CA CYS A 68 -8.17 -2.77 -6.18
C CYS A 68 -9.41 -1.87 -6.33
N GLY A 69 -10.20 -1.69 -5.28
CA GLY A 69 -11.32 -0.75 -5.24
C GLY A 69 -12.64 -1.32 -5.74
N LEU A 70 -12.92 -2.60 -5.48
CA LEU A 70 -14.23 -3.19 -5.80
C LEU A 70 -15.36 -2.58 -4.97
N PRO A 71 -16.60 -2.50 -5.53
CA PRO A 71 -17.79 -2.16 -4.77
C PRO A 71 -17.97 -3.06 -3.54
N THR A 72 -18.60 -2.54 -2.48
CA THR A 72 -18.70 -3.24 -1.18
C THR A 72 -19.23 -4.67 -1.29
N ASP A 73 -20.23 -4.91 -2.14
CA ASP A 73 -20.86 -6.23 -2.32
C ASP A 73 -20.02 -7.22 -3.13
N LYS A 74 -18.85 -6.79 -3.63
CA LYS A 74 -17.90 -7.59 -4.44
C LYS A 74 -16.52 -7.74 -3.80
N GLN A 75 -16.24 -7.07 -2.69
CA GLN A 75 -14.89 -7.08 -2.10
C GLN A 75 -14.41 -8.49 -1.70
N LEU A 76 -15.31 -9.38 -1.27
CA LEU A 76 -14.96 -10.77 -0.97
C LEU A 76 -14.59 -11.57 -2.23
N SER A 77 -15.18 -11.28 -3.39
CA SER A 77 -14.91 -12.07 -4.61
C SER A 77 -13.49 -11.84 -5.15
N GLU A 78 -12.93 -10.64 -4.95
CA GLU A 78 -11.50 -10.38 -5.22
C GLU A 78 -10.61 -11.24 -4.34
N THR A 79 -10.94 -11.35 -3.05
CA THR A 79 -10.18 -12.16 -2.10
C THR A 79 -10.23 -13.65 -2.45
N ASP A 80 -11.43 -14.17 -2.76
CA ASP A 80 -11.60 -15.57 -3.17
C ASP A 80 -10.84 -15.88 -4.48
N TRP A 81 -10.83 -14.94 -5.42
CA TRP A 81 -10.06 -15.09 -6.66
C TRP A 81 -8.55 -15.13 -6.40
N LEU A 82 -8.03 -14.28 -5.52
CA LEU A 82 -6.62 -14.22 -5.16
C LEU A 82 -6.16 -15.47 -4.41
N GLU A 83 -6.98 -16.01 -3.50
CA GLU A 83 -6.72 -17.30 -2.86
C GLU A 83 -6.62 -18.41 -3.93
N GLY A 84 -7.52 -18.41 -4.92
CA GLY A 84 -7.46 -19.34 -6.05
C GLY A 84 -6.19 -19.20 -6.90
N LEU A 85 -5.69 -17.99 -7.13
CA LEU A 85 -4.40 -17.77 -7.80
C LEU A 85 -3.23 -18.29 -6.98
N ALA A 86 -3.25 -18.07 -5.66
CA ALA A 86 -2.21 -18.52 -4.76
C ALA A 86 -2.17 -20.06 -4.67
N ASP A 87 -3.33 -20.72 -4.63
CA ASP A 87 -3.45 -22.18 -4.68
C ASP A 87 -3.01 -22.76 -6.03
N ALA A 88 -3.15 -21.99 -7.11
CA ALA A 88 -2.60 -22.31 -8.43
C ALA A 88 -1.08 -22.03 -8.56
N GLY A 89 -0.43 -21.54 -7.50
CA GLY A 89 1.03 -21.37 -7.43
C GLY A 89 1.53 -19.94 -7.68
N ALA A 90 0.67 -18.93 -7.77
CA ALA A 90 1.12 -17.55 -7.73
C ALA A 90 1.79 -17.25 -6.36
N PRO A 91 2.89 -16.48 -6.30
CA PRO A 91 3.65 -16.25 -5.06
C PRO A 91 2.96 -15.24 -4.12
N ILE A 92 1.65 -15.31 -3.94
CA ILE A 92 0.88 -14.44 -3.05
C ILE A 92 1.05 -14.94 -1.61
N GLY A 93 1.84 -14.22 -0.82
CA GLY A 93 2.09 -14.55 0.59
C GLY A 93 1.09 -13.89 1.54
N ALA A 94 0.53 -12.75 1.14
CA ALA A 94 -0.51 -12.07 1.90
C ALA A 94 -1.48 -11.30 1.00
N ILE A 95 -2.71 -11.17 1.48
CA ILE A 95 -3.79 -10.39 0.91
C ILE A 95 -4.20 -9.32 1.93
N VAL A 96 -4.16 -8.08 1.48
CA VAL A 96 -4.79 -6.93 2.13
C VAL A 96 -6.10 -6.69 1.39
N ALA A 97 -7.20 -7.15 1.99
CA ALA A 97 -8.51 -7.18 1.35
C ALA A 97 -9.25 -5.84 1.44
N GLY A 98 -10.22 -5.63 0.56
CA GLY A 98 -11.09 -4.46 0.61
C GLY A 98 -12.19 -4.65 1.66
N ALA A 99 -12.43 -3.65 2.49
CA ALA A 99 -13.65 -3.55 3.29
C ALA A 99 -13.97 -2.08 3.53
N ASN A 100 -15.20 -1.67 3.22
CA ASN A 100 -15.69 -0.33 3.57
C ASN A 100 -16.08 -0.33 5.06
N LEU A 101 -15.21 0.21 5.91
CA LEU A 101 -15.35 0.13 7.37
C LEU A 101 -16.52 0.97 7.92
N ASP A 102 -17.06 1.86 7.09
CA ASP A 102 -18.28 2.60 7.38
C ASP A 102 -19.57 1.83 7.00
N ASP A 103 -19.48 0.63 6.40
CA ASP A 103 -20.64 -0.22 6.15
C ASP A 103 -21.23 -0.76 7.48
N PRO A 104 -22.55 -0.64 7.73
CA PRO A 104 -23.19 -1.21 8.92
C PRO A 104 -23.04 -2.72 9.08
N ASN A 105 -22.76 -3.46 8.00
CA ASN A 105 -22.58 -4.92 7.98
C ASN A 105 -21.10 -5.33 7.81
N VAL A 106 -20.16 -4.40 7.97
CA VAL A 106 -18.73 -4.67 7.75
C VAL A 106 -18.22 -5.88 8.56
N GLU A 107 -18.75 -6.10 9.77
CA GLU A 107 -18.36 -7.22 10.64
C GLU A 107 -18.50 -8.58 9.93
N LEU A 108 -19.59 -8.81 9.20
CA LEU A 108 -19.81 -10.06 8.45
C LEU A 108 -18.79 -10.23 7.32
N LEU A 109 -18.40 -9.13 6.68
CA LEU A 109 -17.38 -9.15 5.63
C LEU A 109 -15.97 -9.41 6.21
N LEU A 110 -15.66 -8.82 7.36
CA LEU A 110 -14.39 -9.05 8.07
C LEU A 110 -14.27 -10.50 8.55
N GLU A 111 -15.34 -11.07 9.10
CA GLU A 111 -15.39 -12.48 9.48
C GLU A 111 -15.15 -13.39 8.26
N ALA A 112 -15.82 -13.13 7.15
CA ALA A 112 -15.63 -13.89 5.91
C ALA A 112 -14.19 -13.77 5.38
N HIS A 113 -13.60 -12.58 5.38
CA HIS A 113 -12.20 -12.39 5.00
C HIS A 113 -11.25 -13.16 5.92
N ALA A 114 -11.49 -13.15 7.23
CA ALA A 114 -10.65 -13.84 8.21
C ALA A 114 -10.63 -15.37 8.07
N GLU A 115 -11.62 -15.96 7.39
CA GLU A 115 -11.61 -17.39 7.03
C GLU A 115 -10.59 -17.73 5.93
N ARG A 116 -10.06 -16.73 5.20
CA ARG A 116 -9.10 -16.94 4.11
C ARG A 116 -7.67 -16.89 4.64
N PRO A 117 -6.87 -17.95 4.45
CA PRO A 117 -5.61 -18.14 5.17
C PRO A 117 -4.55 -17.08 4.88
N ARG A 118 -4.59 -16.45 3.69
CA ARG A 118 -3.63 -15.43 3.28
C ARG A 118 -4.12 -14.02 3.56
N VAL A 119 -5.34 -13.82 4.05
CA VAL A 119 -5.79 -12.49 4.48
C VAL A 119 -5.05 -12.09 5.76
N ARG A 120 -4.42 -10.92 5.70
CA ARG A 120 -3.56 -10.39 6.77
C ARG A 120 -3.89 -8.97 7.17
N GLY A 121 -4.67 -8.28 6.35
CA GLY A 121 -5.10 -6.92 6.62
C GLY A 121 -6.25 -6.48 5.73
N ILE A 122 -6.69 -5.26 6.00
CA ILE A 122 -7.74 -4.57 5.28
C ILE A 122 -7.20 -3.24 4.77
N ARG A 123 -7.65 -2.82 3.60
CA ARG A 123 -7.52 -1.44 3.14
C ARG A 123 -8.89 -0.87 2.76
N GLN A 124 -9.06 0.39 3.11
CA GLN A 124 -9.99 1.32 2.49
C GLN A 124 -9.20 2.59 2.21
N ILE A 125 -9.24 3.13 0.99
CA ILE A 125 -8.56 4.38 0.67
C ILE A 125 -9.28 5.52 1.42
N VAL A 126 -8.57 6.16 2.36
CA VAL A 126 -9.13 7.25 3.20
C VAL A 126 -8.56 8.62 2.86
N ASN A 127 -7.72 8.73 1.83
CA ASN A 127 -7.09 9.97 1.38
C ASN A 127 -8.12 11.10 1.19
N PHE A 128 -8.05 12.10 2.07
CA PHE A 128 -8.90 13.28 2.01
C PHE A 128 -8.06 14.55 1.86
N HIS A 129 -8.42 15.36 0.86
CA HIS A 129 -7.74 16.62 0.59
C HIS A 129 -8.78 17.70 0.24
N GLN A 130 -8.54 18.95 0.66
CA GLN A 130 -9.49 20.06 0.42
C GLN A 130 -9.65 20.39 -1.07
N ASN A 131 -8.58 20.25 -1.87
CA ASN A 131 -8.65 20.27 -3.33
C ASN A 131 -9.33 18.99 -3.86
N PRO A 132 -10.50 19.09 -4.51
CA PRO A 132 -11.24 17.94 -5.05
C PRO A 132 -10.46 17.12 -6.09
N ALA A 133 -9.45 17.71 -6.76
CA ALA A 133 -8.64 17.00 -7.74
C ALA A 133 -7.68 15.98 -7.10
N LYS A 134 -7.45 16.08 -5.78
CA LYS A 134 -6.53 15.23 -5.02
C LYS A 134 -7.24 14.27 -4.06
N THR A 135 -8.53 14.47 -3.76
CA THR A 135 -9.27 13.64 -2.80
C THR A 135 -9.81 12.38 -3.46
N TYR A 136 -9.86 11.26 -2.71
CA TYR A 136 -10.46 10.01 -3.18
C TYR A 136 -11.92 9.85 -2.72
N GLY A 137 -12.33 10.61 -1.70
CA GLY A 137 -13.67 10.57 -1.16
C GLY A 137 -14.20 11.97 -0.78
N PRO A 138 -15.50 12.07 -0.45
CA PRO A 138 -16.17 13.34 -0.16
C PRO A 138 -15.82 13.92 1.22
N SER A 139 -15.26 13.10 2.12
CA SER A 139 -14.97 13.49 3.51
C SER A 139 -13.79 12.70 4.08
N ASP A 140 -13.19 13.22 5.16
CA ASP A 140 -12.17 12.51 5.92
C ASP A 140 -12.80 11.37 6.73
N LEU A 141 -12.66 10.14 6.23
CA LEU A 141 -13.19 8.93 6.88
C LEU A 141 -12.57 8.69 8.25
N LEU A 142 -11.34 9.16 8.51
CA LEU A 142 -10.73 9.02 9.82
C LEU A 142 -11.46 9.82 10.90
N LEU A 143 -12.31 10.78 10.54
CA LEU A 143 -13.15 11.52 11.50
C LEU A 143 -14.56 10.93 11.66
N ASN A 144 -14.89 9.88 10.91
CA ASN A 144 -16.22 9.29 10.91
C ASN A 144 -16.35 8.23 12.04
N ASP A 145 -17.33 8.40 12.92
CA ASP A 145 -17.55 7.49 14.06
C ASP A 145 -17.97 6.07 13.65
N GLN A 146 -18.73 5.91 12.57
CA GLN A 146 -19.10 4.60 12.04
C GLN A 146 -17.87 3.90 11.47
N TRP A 147 -17.05 4.61 10.71
CA TRP A 147 -15.79 4.09 10.18
C TRP A 147 -14.85 3.64 11.31
N ARG A 148 -14.71 4.46 12.37
CA ARG A 148 -13.90 4.12 13.55
C ARG A 148 -14.41 2.88 14.30
N ARG A 149 -15.73 2.69 14.35
CA ARG A 149 -16.31 1.45 14.90
C ARG A 149 -15.93 0.24 14.05
N GLY A 150 -16.04 0.33 12.72
CA GLY A 150 -15.61 -0.74 11.82
C GLY A 150 -14.12 -1.03 11.89
N PHE A 151 -13.29 0.00 12.01
CA PHE A 151 -11.85 -0.13 12.23
C PHE A 151 -11.52 -0.91 13.50
N ALA A 152 -12.23 -0.65 14.61
CA ALA A 152 -12.00 -1.34 15.87
C ALA A 152 -12.22 -2.86 15.78
N LEU A 153 -13.11 -3.33 14.89
CA LEU A 153 -13.40 -4.75 14.68
C LEU A 153 -12.22 -5.52 14.06
N LEU A 154 -11.24 -4.83 13.46
CA LEU A 154 -10.06 -5.50 12.89
C LEU A 154 -9.25 -6.26 13.96
N ALA A 155 -9.25 -5.75 15.19
CA ALA A 155 -8.57 -6.38 16.33
C ALA A 155 -9.11 -7.79 16.60
N ASP A 156 -10.44 -7.97 16.53
CA ASP A 156 -11.11 -9.25 16.82
C ASP A 156 -10.71 -10.36 15.84
N HIS A 157 -10.22 -9.98 14.65
CA HIS A 157 -9.79 -10.89 13.59
C HIS A 157 -8.26 -10.91 13.40
N GLY A 158 -7.49 -10.17 14.21
CA GLY A 158 -6.03 -10.07 14.05
C GLY A 158 -5.60 -9.47 12.70
N LEU A 159 -6.44 -8.61 12.14
CA LEU A 159 -6.20 -7.95 10.85
C LEU A 159 -5.44 -6.64 11.05
N SER A 160 -4.49 -6.39 10.14
CA SER A 160 -3.84 -5.08 10.04
C SER A 160 -4.67 -4.10 9.21
N PHE A 161 -4.34 -2.81 9.28
CA PHE A 161 -4.91 -1.80 8.41
C PHE A 161 -3.83 -1.12 7.56
N ASP A 162 -3.96 -1.27 6.25
CA ASP A 162 -3.14 -0.58 5.27
C ASP A 162 -3.65 0.85 5.08
N LEU A 163 -2.90 1.81 5.61
CA LEU A 163 -3.32 3.18 5.77
C LEU A 163 -2.80 4.08 4.64
N GLN A 164 -3.59 4.21 3.57
CA GLN A 164 -3.38 5.22 2.54
C GLN A 164 -4.02 6.55 3.00
N LEU A 165 -3.19 7.57 3.26
CA LEU A 165 -3.61 8.88 3.76
C LEU A 165 -2.73 10.01 3.21
N TYR A 166 -3.14 11.25 3.46
CA TYR A 166 -2.31 12.44 3.23
C TYR A 166 -1.74 13.03 4.53
N PRO A 167 -0.65 13.83 4.47
CA PRO A 167 0.00 14.42 5.64
C PRO A 167 -0.93 15.13 6.63
N SER A 168 -1.97 15.81 6.14
CA SER A 168 -2.98 16.50 6.96
C SER A 168 -3.76 15.56 7.89
N GLN A 169 -3.83 14.27 7.56
CA GLN A 169 -4.56 13.25 8.31
C GLN A 169 -3.68 12.52 9.34
N MET A 170 -2.36 12.72 9.33
CA MET A 170 -1.42 11.95 10.16
C MET A 170 -1.62 12.13 11.67
N ALA A 171 -2.02 13.33 12.12
CA ALA A 171 -2.34 13.55 13.54
C ALA A 171 -3.57 12.73 14.00
N THR A 172 -4.59 12.63 13.14
CA THR A 172 -5.78 11.81 13.38
C THR A 172 -5.43 10.33 13.38
N ALA A 173 -4.58 9.90 12.44
CA ALA A 173 -4.07 8.54 12.37
C ALA A 173 -3.22 8.16 13.60
N ALA A 174 -2.42 9.09 14.12
CA ALA A 174 -1.64 8.90 15.33
C ALA A 174 -2.55 8.65 16.56
N ALA A 175 -3.63 9.43 16.71
CA ALA A 175 -4.63 9.20 17.74
C ALA A 175 -5.38 7.87 17.57
N LEU A 176 -5.62 7.44 16.31
CA LEU A 176 -6.20 6.13 16.01
C LEU A 176 -5.25 4.99 16.43
N ALA A 177 -3.95 5.12 16.12
CA ALA A 177 -2.93 4.16 16.52
C ALA A 177 -2.81 4.02 18.04
N ASP A 178 -2.89 5.14 18.77
CA ASP A 178 -2.85 5.16 20.24
C ASP A 178 -4.09 4.51 20.86
N ALA A 179 -5.25 4.64 20.21
CA ALA A 179 -6.51 4.05 20.68
C ALA A 179 -6.61 2.54 20.41
N HIS A 180 -5.87 2.03 19.42
CA HIS A 180 -5.90 0.63 18.98
C HIS A 180 -4.48 0.06 18.83
N PRO A 181 -3.72 -0.09 19.93
CA PRO A 181 -2.32 -0.54 19.89
C PRO A 181 -2.14 -1.98 19.40
N ASP A 182 -3.22 -2.76 19.38
CA ASP A 182 -3.32 -4.15 18.93
C ASP A 182 -3.59 -4.30 17.43
N ILE A 183 -3.99 -3.22 16.74
CA ILE A 183 -4.15 -3.18 15.29
C ILE A 183 -2.84 -2.63 14.69
N PRO A 184 -2.11 -3.40 13.86
CA PRO A 184 -1.00 -2.86 13.10
C PRO A 184 -1.50 -1.88 12.04
N LEU A 185 -0.96 -0.66 12.02
CA LEU A 185 -1.22 0.34 10.98
C LEU A 185 0.00 0.41 10.04
N ILE A 186 -0.23 0.20 8.75
CA ILE A 186 0.83 0.23 7.74
C ILE A 186 0.63 1.45 6.84
N VAL A 187 1.38 2.52 7.09
CA VAL A 187 1.34 3.73 6.26
C VAL A 187 1.74 3.37 4.83
N ASN A 188 0.85 3.60 3.89
CA ASN A 188 1.08 3.36 2.47
C ASN A 188 1.86 4.52 1.83
N HIS A 189 2.63 4.20 0.79
CA HIS A 189 3.28 5.15 -0.11
C HIS A 189 4.06 6.30 0.57
N ALA A 190 4.83 5.97 1.61
CA ALA A 190 5.55 6.92 2.42
C ALA A 190 4.66 8.05 2.98
N GLY A 191 3.37 7.81 3.20
CA GLY A 191 2.42 8.83 3.67
C GLY A 191 2.06 9.90 2.63
N MET A 192 2.27 9.60 1.34
CA MET A 192 1.90 10.39 0.17
C MET A 192 2.12 11.91 0.33
N PRO A 193 3.37 12.42 0.28
CA PRO A 193 3.67 13.84 0.36
C PRO A 193 3.14 14.60 -0.88
N THR A 194 1.82 14.79 -0.94
CA THR A 194 1.06 15.29 -2.10
C THR A 194 1.23 16.79 -2.33
N ASP A 195 1.54 17.53 -1.26
CA ASP A 195 1.93 18.94 -1.31
C ASP A 195 3.44 19.03 -1.16
N ARG A 196 4.09 19.53 -2.21
CA ARG A 196 5.55 19.48 -2.42
C ARG A 196 6.24 20.81 -2.16
N ASP A 197 5.50 21.80 -1.67
CA ASP A 197 6.08 23.05 -1.17
C ASP A 197 6.69 22.85 0.23
N ASP A 198 7.40 23.88 0.73
CA ASP A 198 8.13 23.78 2.00
C ASP A 198 7.21 23.45 3.19
N GLU A 199 5.98 23.98 3.18
CA GLU A 199 4.99 23.75 4.23
C GLU A 199 4.45 22.32 4.19
N GLY A 200 4.03 21.84 3.01
CA GLY A 200 3.55 20.47 2.82
C GLY A 200 4.61 19.42 3.16
N LEU A 201 5.86 19.66 2.78
CA LEU A 201 6.98 18.78 3.14
C LEU A 201 7.33 18.84 4.63
N ALA A 202 7.21 19.99 5.28
CA ALA A 202 7.38 20.10 6.73
C ALA A 202 6.26 19.35 7.49
N LEU A 203 5.01 19.47 7.04
CA LEU A 203 3.88 18.74 7.57
C LEU A 203 4.07 17.23 7.44
N TRP A 204 4.44 16.76 6.24
CA TRP A 204 4.75 15.36 5.98
C TRP A 204 5.85 14.81 6.90
N ARG A 205 6.98 15.54 7.01
CA ARG A 205 8.08 15.14 7.90
C ARG A 205 7.60 15.00 9.34
N SER A 206 6.95 16.05 9.87
CA SER A 206 6.50 16.07 11.26
C SER A 206 5.46 14.98 11.55
N GLY A 207 4.52 14.73 10.63
CA GLY A 207 3.50 13.70 10.76
C GLY A 207 4.07 12.29 10.75
N LEU A 208 5.00 11.97 9.84
CA LEU A 208 5.66 10.66 9.83
C LEU A 208 6.51 10.43 11.08
N ALA A 209 7.26 11.45 11.52
CA ALA A 209 8.05 11.35 12.75
C ALA A 209 7.16 11.13 13.98
N ASP A 210 5.96 11.72 14.01
CA ASP A 210 5.00 11.48 15.08
C ASP A 210 4.41 10.06 15.01
N LEU A 211 3.96 9.61 13.85
CA LEU A 211 3.47 8.24 13.64
C LEU A 211 4.53 7.19 14.03
N ALA A 212 5.79 7.42 13.68
CA ALA A 212 6.89 6.49 13.97
C ALA A 212 7.16 6.27 15.47
N LYS A 213 6.67 7.15 16.35
CA LYS A 213 6.74 6.97 17.82
C LYS A 213 5.87 5.82 18.30
N ARG A 214 4.85 5.40 17.54
CA ARG A 214 3.97 4.29 17.90
C ARG A 214 4.55 2.96 17.40
N PRO A 215 4.68 1.94 18.26
CA PRO A 215 5.30 0.66 17.87
C PRO A 215 4.43 -0.16 16.90
N ASN A 216 3.11 0.02 16.90
CA ASN A 216 2.18 -0.64 15.98
C ASN A 216 2.09 0.04 14.60
N VAL A 217 2.87 1.10 14.35
CA VAL A 217 2.90 1.77 13.05
C VAL A 217 4.17 1.43 12.28
N SER A 218 4.00 1.04 11.03
CA SER A 218 5.07 0.80 10.05
C SER A 218 4.79 1.55 8.75
N CYS A 219 5.74 1.56 7.81
CA CYS A 219 5.63 2.33 6.57
C CYS A 219 6.12 1.55 5.34
N LYS A 220 5.31 1.56 4.30
CA LYS A 220 5.69 1.16 2.94
C LYS A 220 6.35 2.32 2.22
N ILE A 221 7.47 2.03 1.57
CA ILE A 221 8.18 2.93 0.66
C ILE A 221 7.81 2.49 -0.75
N SER A 222 6.81 3.16 -1.32
CA SER A 222 6.24 2.89 -2.64
C SER A 222 5.52 4.12 -3.18
N GLY A 223 5.09 4.10 -4.44
CA GLY A 223 4.14 5.11 -4.94
C GLY A 223 4.67 6.55 -4.96
N LEU A 224 6.00 6.74 -4.86
CA LEU A 224 6.60 8.07 -4.77
C LEU A 224 6.52 8.82 -6.11
N ALA A 225 6.48 8.09 -7.23
CA ALA A 225 6.38 8.73 -8.54
C ALA A 225 4.97 9.26 -8.86
N MET A 226 3.95 8.79 -8.13
CA MET A 226 2.61 9.41 -8.16
C MET A 226 2.63 10.90 -7.77
N VAL A 227 3.53 11.28 -6.85
CA VAL A 227 3.69 12.67 -6.36
C VAL A 227 4.94 13.37 -6.92
N ASP A 228 5.83 12.64 -7.60
CA ASP A 228 6.97 13.15 -8.36
C ASP A 228 7.06 12.46 -9.73
N ARG A 229 6.27 12.92 -10.71
CA ARG A 229 6.17 12.26 -12.03
C ARG A 229 7.41 12.39 -12.89
N ALA A 230 8.34 13.29 -12.53
CA ALA A 230 9.62 13.48 -13.20
C ALA A 230 10.77 12.93 -12.35
N TRP A 231 10.48 11.89 -11.57
CA TRP A 231 11.38 11.37 -10.56
C TRP A 231 12.75 10.99 -11.11
N THR A 232 13.74 11.13 -10.25
CA THR A 232 15.09 10.61 -10.40
C THR A 232 15.48 9.92 -9.10
N VAL A 233 16.55 9.11 -9.13
CA VAL A 233 17.07 8.50 -7.89
C VAL A 233 17.32 9.56 -6.81
N GLU A 234 17.86 10.73 -7.20
CA GLU A 234 18.18 11.81 -6.26
C GLU A 234 16.95 12.57 -5.76
N SER A 235 15.87 12.68 -6.55
CA SER A 235 14.62 13.29 -6.07
C SER A 235 13.85 12.38 -5.11
N LEU A 236 13.96 11.05 -5.28
CA LEU A 236 13.36 10.06 -4.38
C LEU A 236 14.18 9.84 -3.10
N ARG A 237 15.51 9.94 -3.18
CA ARG A 237 16.44 9.73 -2.06
C ARG A 237 16.01 10.36 -0.74
N PRO A 238 15.67 11.66 -0.64
CA PRO A 238 15.28 12.25 0.64
C PRO A 238 14.01 11.65 1.24
N PHE A 239 13.07 11.17 0.43
CA PHE A 239 11.83 10.56 0.90
C PHE A 239 12.06 9.16 1.43
N VAL A 240 12.82 8.36 0.68
CA VAL A 240 13.21 7.01 1.07
C VAL A 240 14.01 7.04 2.38
N LEU A 241 15.06 7.87 2.44
CA LEU A 241 15.93 7.93 3.62
C LEU A 241 15.19 8.45 4.86
N TYR A 242 14.31 9.44 4.71
CA TYR A 242 13.57 9.98 5.85
C TYR A 242 12.60 8.95 6.46
N VAL A 243 11.91 8.15 5.63
CA VAL A 243 11.07 7.05 6.14
C VAL A 243 11.91 6.06 6.93
N ILE A 244 13.06 5.66 6.38
CA ILE A 244 13.94 4.68 7.04
C ILE A 244 14.55 5.27 8.32
N GLU A 245 14.90 6.55 8.34
CA GLU A 245 15.37 7.26 9.54
C GLU A 245 14.31 7.29 10.63
N ALA A 246 13.05 7.60 10.27
CA ALA A 246 11.96 7.72 11.24
C ALA A 246 11.53 6.36 11.81
N PHE A 247 11.33 5.35 10.95
CA PHE A 247 10.74 4.06 11.35
C PHE A 247 11.79 3.00 11.69
N GLY A 248 13.00 3.13 11.14
CA GLY A 248 14.02 2.09 11.13
C GLY A 248 13.76 1.02 10.07
N PRO A 249 14.78 0.20 9.72
CA PRO A 249 14.64 -0.92 8.77
C PRO A 249 13.58 -1.95 9.21
N GLU A 250 13.40 -2.14 10.50
CA GLU A 250 12.45 -3.09 11.10
C GLU A 250 10.97 -2.74 10.90
N ARG A 251 10.68 -1.50 10.52
CA ARG A 251 9.31 -1.02 10.28
C ARG A 251 9.16 -0.27 8.96
N SER A 252 10.16 -0.39 8.09
CA SER A 252 10.15 0.14 6.72
C SER A 252 10.23 -1.01 5.72
N MET A 253 9.41 -0.97 4.67
CA MET A 253 9.40 -2.01 3.63
C MET A 253 9.34 -1.39 2.24
N PHE A 254 10.17 -1.85 1.31
CA PHE A 254 10.03 -1.47 -0.10
C PHE A 254 8.82 -2.14 -0.72
N ALA A 255 8.15 -1.41 -1.59
CA ALA A 255 7.10 -1.97 -2.42
C ALA A 255 6.99 -1.26 -3.77
N SER A 256 6.42 -1.96 -4.75
CA SER A 256 6.35 -1.50 -6.13
C SER A 256 5.13 -0.62 -6.41
N ASN A 257 3.99 -0.90 -5.78
CA ASN A 257 2.67 -0.41 -6.18
C ASN A 257 2.33 -0.74 -7.65
N PHE A 258 2.89 -1.83 -8.20
CA PHE A 258 2.62 -2.24 -9.57
C PHE A 258 1.23 -2.86 -9.71
N PRO A 259 0.54 -2.62 -10.84
CA PRO A 259 1.00 -1.87 -12.01
C PRO A 259 0.59 -0.38 -11.96
N VAL A 260 0.09 0.16 -10.85
CA VAL A 260 -0.27 1.59 -10.76
C VAL A 260 0.94 2.48 -11.02
N GLU A 261 2.10 2.17 -10.42
CA GLU A 261 3.36 2.89 -10.69
C GLU A 261 3.91 2.68 -12.11
N LYS A 262 3.39 1.70 -12.88
CA LYS A 262 3.84 1.43 -14.27
C LYS A 262 3.65 2.63 -15.19
N VAL A 263 2.69 3.51 -14.89
CA VAL A 263 2.45 4.74 -15.64
C VAL A 263 3.56 5.79 -15.48
N HIS A 264 4.41 5.63 -14.45
CA HIS A 264 5.50 6.55 -14.11
C HIS A 264 6.91 5.95 -14.28
N GLY A 265 7.03 4.65 -14.51
CA GLY A 265 8.33 3.99 -14.67
C GLY A 265 8.24 2.47 -14.73
N SER A 266 9.36 1.81 -15.01
CA SER A 266 9.44 0.34 -14.96
C SER A 266 9.77 -0.15 -13.55
N PHE A 267 9.38 -1.38 -13.23
CA PHE A 267 9.69 -2.01 -11.94
C PHE A 267 11.20 -2.01 -11.69
N ASP A 268 11.99 -2.36 -12.72
CA ASP A 268 13.45 -2.35 -12.63
C ASP A 268 14.00 -0.95 -12.28
N ALA A 269 13.43 0.12 -12.83
CA ALA A 269 13.87 1.47 -12.53
C ALA A 269 13.62 1.83 -11.05
N PHE A 270 12.44 1.49 -10.50
CA PHE A 270 12.12 1.75 -9.10
C PHE A 270 13.00 0.94 -8.13
N TYR A 271 13.13 -0.37 -8.36
CA TYR A 271 13.97 -1.20 -7.48
C TYR A 271 15.46 -0.88 -7.60
N ARG A 272 15.94 -0.43 -8.77
CA ARG A 272 17.31 0.12 -8.91
C ARG A 272 17.47 1.41 -8.12
N ALA A 273 16.44 2.25 -8.04
CA ALA A 273 16.49 3.44 -7.21
C ALA A 273 16.60 3.07 -5.73
N TYR A 274 15.81 2.11 -5.23
CA TYR A 274 15.93 1.62 -3.85
C TYR A 274 17.30 1.00 -3.58
N ASP A 275 17.82 0.17 -4.48
CA ASP A 275 19.17 -0.43 -4.42
C ASP A 275 20.27 0.65 -4.35
N ALA A 276 20.18 1.69 -5.20
CA ALA A 276 21.15 2.78 -5.23
C ALA A 276 21.04 3.71 -4.00
N ILE A 277 19.84 3.95 -3.49
CA ILE A 277 19.63 4.81 -2.32
C ILE A 277 20.17 4.15 -1.05
N THR A 278 20.06 2.82 -0.96
CA THR A 278 20.50 2.03 0.21
C THR A 278 21.86 1.36 0.02
N ALA A 279 22.67 1.81 -0.92
CA ALA A 279 23.95 1.18 -1.25
C ALA A 279 24.93 1.12 -0.06
N ASP A 280 24.88 2.11 0.83
CA ASP A 280 25.76 2.22 2.01
C ASP A 280 25.17 1.55 3.27
N PHE A 281 23.97 0.96 3.19
CA PHE A 281 23.36 0.22 4.29
C PHE A 281 23.99 -1.16 4.42
N SER A 282 24.00 -1.70 5.63
CA SER A 282 24.47 -3.07 5.86
C SER A 282 23.57 -4.10 5.16
N ASP A 283 24.13 -5.26 4.85
CA ASP A 283 23.37 -6.37 4.24
C ASP A 283 22.14 -6.75 5.09
N ALA A 284 22.25 -6.69 6.41
CA ALA A 284 21.15 -6.99 7.32
C ALA A 284 20.01 -5.97 7.20
N GLU A 285 20.31 -4.67 7.23
CA GLU A 285 19.29 -3.62 7.07
C GLU A 285 18.60 -3.71 5.70
N ARG A 286 19.38 -3.99 4.65
CA ARG A 286 18.83 -4.17 3.31
C ARG A 286 17.93 -5.40 3.23
N GLN A 287 18.31 -6.52 3.84
CA GLN A 287 17.44 -7.70 3.92
C GLN A 287 16.11 -7.41 4.64
N ARG A 288 16.13 -6.58 5.70
CA ARG A 288 14.89 -6.12 6.36
C ARG A 288 14.02 -5.30 5.40
N LEU A 289 14.60 -4.28 4.76
CA LEU A 289 13.88 -3.37 3.86
C LEU A 289 13.29 -4.07 2.61
N PHE A 290 14.03 -5.00 2.01
CA PHE A 290 13.63 -5.68 0.78
C PHE A 290 12.71 -6.90 1.01
N ALA A 291 12.71 -7.51 2.20
CA ALA A 291 11.92 -8.72 2.44
C ALA A 291 11.50 -8.92 3.91
N GLY A 292 12.44 -8.88 4.85
CA GLY A 292 12.22 -9.36 6.22
C GLY A 292 11.11 -8.61 6.96
N THR A 293 11.05 -7.29 6.82
CA THR A 293 10.05 -6.46 7.49
C THR A 293 8.64 -6.75 6.98
N ALA A 294 8.48 -6.96 5.67
CA ALA A 294 7.20 -7.36 5.09
C ALA A 294 6.80 -8.78 5.54
N ALA A 295 7.76 -9.72 5.61
CA ALA A 295 7.51 -11.08 6.07
C ALA A 295 6.94 -11.09 7.50
N ASP A 296 7.54 -10.33 8.41
CA ASP A 296 7.12 -10.30 9.81
C ASP A 296 5.75 -9.62 9.99
N ILE A 297 5.56 -8.44 9.38
CA ILE A 297 4.32 -7.66 9.53
C ILE A 297 3.12 -8.42 8.94
N TYR A 298 3.29 -9.00 7.76
CA TYR A 298 2.23 -9.76 7.09
C TYR A 298 2.22 -11.24 7.42
N ARG A 299 3.07 -11.71 8.35
CA ARG A 299 3.10 -13.11 8.81
C ARG A 299 3.19 -14.09 7.63
N ILE A 300 4.12 -13.82 6.73
CA ILE A 300 4.43 -14.65 5.55
C ILE A 300 5.47 -15.70 5.97
N ALA A 301 5.19 -16.97 5.66
CA ALA A 301 6.01 -18.12 6.03
C ALA A 301 7.14 -18.40 5.04
#